data_AF-A0A8K0GA84-F1
#
_entry.id   AF-A0A8K0GA84-F1
#
_cell.length_a   1.000
_cell.length_b   1.000
_cell.length_c   1.000
_cell.angle_alpha   90.00
_cell.angle_beta   90.00
_cell.angle_gamma   90.00
#
_symmetry.space_group_name_H-M   'P 1'
#
loop_
_entity.id
_entity.type
_entity.pdbx_description
1 polymer ?
#
loop_
_entity_poly.entity_id
_entity_poly.type
_entity_poly.pdbx_seq_one_letter_code
_entity_poly.pdbx_strand_id
1 'polypeptide(L)' 'MAGKDWLYGFLSRHRNISLRDPEKTSIAQAKGFNRTAVSKFYDLLNSIYEKHNLSSYDIYDIDKTGVLTVSNKQSQ' A
#
# COMPACT_ATOMS: atom_id res chain seq x y z
N MET A 1 12.79 -21.88 -26.88
CA MET A 1 12.17 -21.78 -25.55
C MET A 1 12.71 -20.52 -24.87
N ALA A 2 11.86 -19.73 -24.23
CA ALA A 2 12.31 -18.55 -23.47
C ALA A 2 12.97 -19.02 -22.16
N GLY A 3 14.29 -19.19 -22.18
CA GLY A 3 15.11 -19.58 -21.03
C GLY A 3 15.76 -18.38 -20.33
N LYS A 4 16.76 -18.65 -19.50
CA LYS A 4 17.55 -17.62 -18.79
C LYS A 4 18.09 -16.54 -19.72
N ASP A 5 18.61 -16.92 -20.89
CA ASP A 5 19.21 -15.96 -21.84
C ASP A 5 18.17 -14.97 -22.38
N TRP A 6 16.95 -15.45 -22.62
CA TRP A 6 15.86 -14.58 -23.04
C TRP A 6 15.46 -13.60 -21.92
N LEU A 7 15.38 -14.08 -20.67
CA LEU A 7 15.03 -13.26 -19.50
C LEU A 7 16.10 -12.18 -19.24
N TYR A 8 17.37 -12.55 -19.21
CA TYR A 8 18.46 -11.59 -19.03
C TYR A 8 18.54 -10.59 -20.18
N GLY A 9 18.35 -11.06 -21.43
CA GLY A 9 18.25 -10.19 -22.59
C GLY A 9 17.07 -9.20 -22.45
N PHE A 10 15.92 -9.67 -21.97
CA PHE A 10 14.75 -8.82 -21.74
C PHE A 10 14.99 -7.77 -20.66
N LEU A 11 15.56 -8.14 -19.50
CA LEU A 11 15.89 -7.21 -18.42
C LEU A 11 16.97 -6.20 -18.84
N SER A 12 17.94 -6.61 -19.65
CA SER A 12 18.99 -5.71 -20.16
C SER A 12 18.42 -4.61 -21.07
N ARG A 13 17.39 -4.92 -21.86
CA ARG A 13 16.69 -3.97 -22.74
C ARG A 13 15.74 -3.05 -21.97
N HIS A 14 15.25 -3.47 -20.81
CA HIS A 14 14.27 -2.74 -19.99
C HIS A 14 14.79 -2.48 -18.58
N ARG A 15 15.77 -1.57 -18.46
CA ARG A 15 16.43 -1.25 -17.17
C ARG A 15 15.51 -0.62 -16.12
N ASN A 16 14.31 -0.18 -16.51
CA ASN A 16 13.29 0.37 -15.61
C ASN A 16 12.42 -0.72 -14.95
N ILE A 17 12.64 -1.99 -15.26
CA ILE A 17 11.95 -3.09 -14.60
C ILE A 17 12.73 -3.48 -13.34
N SER A 18 12.08 -3.38 -12.19
CA SER A 18 12.63 -3.83 -10.92
C SER A 18 12.00 -5.15 -10.51
N LEU A 19 12.82 -6.12 -10.11
CA LEU A 19 12.36 -7.28 -9.36
C LEU A 19 12.16 -6.84 -7.90
N ARG A 20 10.96 -7.00 -7.37
CA ARG A 20 10.65 -6.69 -5.98
C ARG A 20 10.37 -7.99 -5.24
N ASP A 21 10.85 -8.06 -4.00
CA ASP A 21 10.40 -9.09 -3.09
C ASP A 21 8.92 -8.84 -2.74
N PRO A 22 8.08 -9.89 -2.72
CA PRO A 22 6.70 -9.74 -2.32
C PRO A 22 6.63 -9.35 -0.84
N GLU A 23 5.73 -8.44 -0.53
CA GLU A 23 5.44 -8.08 0.86
C GLU A 23 4.76 -9.25 1.59
N LYS A 24 5.22 -9.54 2.81
CA LYS A 24 4.66 -10.64 3.60
C LYS A 24 3.20 -10.33 3.94
N THR A 25 2.28 -11.10 3.35
CA THR A 25 0.84 -10.97 3.60
C THR A 25 0.34 -12.17 4.39
N SER A 26 -0.45 -11.93 5.43
CA SER A 26 -1.09 -13.03 6.18
C SER A 26 -2.26 -13.65 5.38
N ILE A 27 -2.62 -14.90 5.67
CA ILE A 27 -3.78 -15.57 5.05
C ILE A 27 -5.07 -14.77 5.31
N ALA A 28 -5.20 -14.17 6.50
CA ALA A 28 -6.36 -13.36 6.85
C ALA A 28 -6.47 -12.11 5.95
N GLN A 29 -5.36 -11.41 5.71
CA GLN A 29 -5.33 -10.26 4.79
C GLN A 29 -5.64 -10.66 3.35
N ALA A 30 -5.06 -11.77 2.88
CA ALA A 30 -5.33 -12.28 1.53
C ALA A 30 -6.82 -12.62 1.32
N LYS A 31 -7.46 -13.24 2.33
CA LYS A 31 -8.91 -13.51 2.31
C LYS A 31 -9.75 -12.23 2.42
N GLY A 32 -9.28 -11.27 3.21
CA GLY A 32 -9.93 -9.97 3.39
C GLY A 32 -9.87 -9.10 2.14
N PHE A 33 -8.85 -9.25 1.31
CA PHE A 33 -8.68 -8.53 0.05
C PHE A 33 -9.55 -9.12 -1.07
N ASN A 34 -10.86 -8.95 -0.96
CA ASN A 34 -11.84 -9.41 -1.93
C ASN A 34 -12.71 -8.26 -2.44
N ARG A 35 -13.39 -8.48 -3.58
CA ARG A 35 -14.20 -7.46 -4.27
C ARG A 35 -15.22 -6.78 -3.34
N THR A 36 -15.87 -7.54 -2.47
CA THR A 36 -16.89 -7.01 -1.56
C THR A 36 -16.28 -6.07 -0.52
N ALA A 37 -15.17 -6.48 0.11
CA ALA A 37 -14.48 -5.65 1.09
C ALA A 37 -13.91 -4.38 0.44
N VAL A 38 -13.29 -4.52 -0.72
CA VAL A 38 -12.71 -3.38 -1.47
C VAL A 38 -13.79 -2.40 -1.92
N SER A 39 -14.93 -2.89 -2.44
CA SER A 39 -16.05 -2.02 -2.82
C SER A 39 -16.54 -1.20 -1.63
N LYS A 40 -16.84 -1.88 -0.50
CA LYS A 40 -17.32 -1.21 0.71
C LYS A 40 -16.36 -0.14 1.22
N PHE A 41 -15.05 -0.40 1.13
CA PHE A 41 -14.02 0.57 1.50
C PHE A 41 -14.11 1.84 0.63
N TYR A 42 -14.16 1.70 -0.70
CA TYR A 42 -14.23 2.85 -1.60
C TYR A 42 -15.58 3.56 -1.56
N ASP A 43 -16.68 2.85 -1.35
CA ASP A 43 -18.00 3.45 -1.15
C ASP A 43 -17.99 4.36 0.09
N LEU A 44 -17.42 3.87 1.20
CA LEU A 44 -17.24 4.66 2.42
C LEU A 44 -16.30 5.86 2.18
N LEU A 45 -15.18 5.63 1.52
CA LEU A 45 -14.20 6.68 1.22
C LEU A 45 -14.84 7.82 0.43
N ASN A 46 -15.53 7.50 -0.67
CA ASN A 46 -16.21 8.49 -1.50
C ASN A 46 -17.26 9.27 -0.71
N SER A 47 -18.05 8.58 0.13
CA SER A 47 -19.05 9.26 0.96
C SER A 47 -18.45 10.30 1.91
N ILE A 48 -17.24 10.04 2.45
CA ILE A 48 -16.53 10.97 3.33
C ILE A 48 -15.98 12.15 2.53
N TYR A 49 -15.39 11.88 1.36
CA TYR A 49 -14.88 12.93 0.47
C TYR A 49 -15.99 13.89 0.07
N GLU A 50 -17.15 13.38 -0.37
CA GLU A 50 -18.29 14.21 -0.77
C GLU A 50 -18.87 14.98 0.41
N LYS A 51 -19.06 14.32 1.56
CA LYS A 51 -19.65 14.92 2.76
C LYS A 51 -18.82 16.09 3.29
N HIS A 52 -17.50 16.00 3.21
CA HIS A 52 -16.58 16.99 3.77
C HIS A 52 -15.89 17.86 2.70
N ASN A 53 -16.22 17.66 1.43
CA ASN A 53 -15.60 18.33 0.29
C ASN A 53 -14.06 18.30 0.35
N LEU A 54 -13.51 17.12 0.69
CA LEU A 54 -12.07 16.95 0.89
C LEU A 54 -11.33 16.99 -0.45
N SER A 55 -10.29 17.80 -0.51
CA SER A 55 -9.28 17.80 -1.56
C SER A 55 -8.10 16.91 -1.17
N SER A 56 -7.25 16.57 -2.14
CA SER A 56 -6.01 15.83 -1.88
C SER A 56 -5.08 16.53 -0.88
N TYR A 57 -5.18 17.85 -0.75
CA TYR A 57 -4.40 18.65 0.21
C TYR A 57 -4.91 18.55 1.65
N ASP A 58 -6.10 18.00 1.87
CA ASP A 58 -6.73 17.91 3.19
C ASP A 58 -6.43 16.56 3.88
N ILE A 59 -5.71 15.66 3.20
CA ILE A 59 -5.49 14.27 3.66
C ILE A 59 -4.04 14.10 4.05
N TYR A 60 -3.84 13.80 5.34
CA TYR A 60 -2.53 13.62 5.94
C TYR A 60 -2.36 12.17 6.40
N ASP A 61 -1.31 11.52 5.94
CA ASP A 61 -0.92 10.19 6.39
C ASP A 61 -0.10 10.31 7.70
N ILE A 62 -0.78 10.11 8.83
CA ILE A 62 -0.16 10.25 10.16
C ILE A 62 0.72 9.04 10.49
N ASP A 63 0.50 7.88 9.85
CA ASP A 63 1.23 6.64 10.18
C ASP A 63 2.74 6.74 9.84
N LYS A 64 3.08 7.53 8.80
CA LYS A 64 4.47 7.81 8.40
C LYS A 64 5.12 8.90 9.20
N THR A 65 4.37 9.61 10.05
CA THR A 65 4.87 10.80 10.75
C THR A 65 5.44 10.47 12.14
N GLY A 66 5.41 9.20 12.57
CA GLY A 66 6.08 8.76 13.80
C GLY A 66 5.58 9.47 15.07
N VAL A 67 4.36 10.02 15.04
CA VAL A 67 3.77 10.72 16.19
C VAL A 67 3.24 9.68 17.16
N LEU A 68 4.06 9.32 18.14
CA LEU A 68 3.65 8.47 19.25
C LEU A 68 2.69 9.27 20.14
N THR A 69 1.45 8.81 20.26
CA THR A 69 0.45 9.39 21.19
C THR A 69 0.71 9.03 22.66
N VAL A 70 1.75 8.24 22.92
CA VAL A 70 2.13 7.77 24.26
C VAL A 70 3.44 8.47 24.65
N SER A 71 3.40 9.26 25.73
CA SER A 71 4.63 9.80 26.33
C SER A 71 5.49 8.65 26.82
N ASN A 72 6.75 8.57 26.38
CA ASN A 72 7.73 7.70 27.02
C ASN A 72 7.81 8.10 28.50
N LYS A 73 7.49 7.18 29.42
CA LYS A 73 7.82 7.38 30.83
C LYS A 73 9.34 7.41 30.93
N GLN A 74 9.89 8.44 31.56
CA GLN A 74 11.30 8.45 31.92
C GLN A 74 11.56 7.23 32.80
N SER A 75 12.51 6.38 32.39
CA SER A 75 13.00 5.30 33.25
C SER A 75 13.65 5.93 34.46
N GLN A 76 13.17 5.56 35.65
CA GLN A 76 13.96 5.70 36.89
C GLN A 76 15.16 4.77 36.85
#